data_AF-A0A254QN63-F1
#
_entry.id   AF-A0A254QN63-F1
#
_cell.length_a   1.000
_cell.length_b   1.000
_cell.length_c   1.000
_cell.angle_alpha   90.00
_cell.angle_beta   90.00
_cell.angle_gamma   90.00
#
_symmetry.space_group_name_H-M   'P 1'
#
loop_
_entity.id
_entity.type
_entity.pdbx_description
1 polymer ?
#
loop_
_entity_poly.entity_id
_entity_poly.type
_entity_poly.pdbx_seq_one_letter_code
_entity_poly.pdbx_strand_id
1 'polypeptide(L)' 'MTSQETLELIRNAADDMKAERIEVLDVRAKTSIADYFLVCSGTSDRHV' A
#
# COMPACT_ATOMS: atom_id res chain seq x y z
N MET A 1 -13.83 -2.79 9.48
CA MET A 1 -12.56 -2.67 8.75
C MET A 1 -11.43 -2.99 9.69
N THR A 2 -10.83 -4.16 9.49
CA THR A 2 -9.54 -4.55 10.07
C THR A 2 -8.40 -3.94 9.25
N SER A 3 -7.19 -3.86 9.82
CA SER A 3 -6.02 -3.35 9.10
C SER A 3 -5.72 -4.11 7.81
N GLN A 4 -6.05 -5.41 7.77
CA GLN A 4 -5.91 -6.25 6.57
C GLN A 4 -6.97 -5.92 5.51
N GLU A 5 -8.23 -5.69 5.91
CA GLU A 5 -9.27 -5.25 4.96
C GLU A 5 -8.94 -3.88 4.35
N THR A 6 -8.38 -2.96 5.15
CA THR A 6 -7.93 -1.66 4.67
C THR A 6 -6.75 -1.77 3.70
N LEU A 7 -5.80 -2.67 3.99
CA LEU A 7 -4.68 -2.94 3.07
C LEU A 7 -5.16 -3.43 1.72
N GLU A 8 -6.09 -4.40 1.69
CA GLU A 8 -6.66 -4.95 0.45
C GLU A 8 -7.38 -3.86 -0.36
N LEU A 9 -8.13 -3.00 0.31
CA LEU A 9 -8.81 -1.86 -0.33
C LEU A 9 -7.81 -0.88 -0.96
N ILE A 10 -6.74 -0.53 -0.24
CA ILE A 10 -5.69 0.36 -0.78
C ILE A 10 -4.95 -0.30 -1.94
N ARG A 11 -4.65 -1.61 -1.83
CA ARG A 11 -3.98 -2.35 -2.91
C ARG A 11 -4.81 -2.36 -4.18
N ASN A 12 -6.11 -2.62 -4.07
CA ASN A 12 -7.02 -2.61 -5.22
C ASN A 12 -7.12 -1.20 -5.83
N ALA A 13 -7.20 -0.16 -5.01
CA ALA A 13 -7.20 1.22 -5.51
C ALA A 13 -5.89 1.59 -6.24
N ALA A 14 -4.74 1.13 -5.73
CA ALA A 14 -3.45 1.34 -6.40
C ALA A 14 -3.36 0.56 -7.73
N ASP A 15 -3.88 -0.66 -7.78
CA ASP A 15 -3.94 -1.48 -9.00
C ASP A 15 -4.88 -0.87 -10.04
N ASP A 16 -6.04 -0.34 -9.63
CA ASP A 16 -6.98 0.39 -10.50
C ASP A 16 -6.33 1.62 -11.14
N MET A 17 -5.42 2.27 -10.42
CA MET A 17 -4.62 3.40 -10.93
C MET A 17 -3.45 2.94 -11.80
N LYS A 18 -3.18 1.64 -11.91
CA LYS A 18 -2.03 1.04 -12.61
C LYS A 18 -0.68 1.39 -11.97
N ALA A 19 -0.64 1.46 -10.65
CA ALA A 19 0.61 1.63 -9.93
C ALA A 19 1.56 0.44 -10.17
N GLU A 20 2.86 0.71 -10.28
CA GLU A 20 3.88 -0.31 -10.49
C GLU A 20 4.53 -0.74 -9.17
N ARG A 21 5.06 -1.97 -9.14
CA ARG A 21 5.87 -2.49 -8.01
C ARG A 21 5.16 -2.31 -6.66
N ILE A 22 3.89 -2.74 -6.60
CA ILE A 22 3.11 -2.71 -5.36
C ILE A 22 3.65 -3.80 -4.42
N GLU A 23 4.27 -3.39 -3.34
CA GLU A 23 4.86 -4.23 -2.31
C GLU A 23 4.24 -3.95 -0.95
N VAL A 24 4.02 -5.00 -0.15
CA VAL A 24 3.46 -4.88 1.20
C VAL A 24 4.49 -5.34 2.22
N LEU A 25 4.72 -4.52 3.23
CA LEU A 25 5.60 -4.81 4.35
C LEU A 25 4.79 -4.86 5.65
N ASP A 26 4.88 -5.97 6.37
CA ASP A 26 4.36 -6.08 7.74
C ASP A 26 5.37 -5.46 8.72
N VAL A 27 4.97 -4.35 9.33
CA VAL A 27 5.84 -3.56 10.21
C VAL A 27 5.48 -3.68 11.69
N ARG A 28 4.48 -4.51 12.04
CA ARG A 28 4.04 -4.73 13.43
C ARG A 28 5.15 -5.22 14.36
N ALA A 29 6.08 -5.99 13.81
CA ALA A 29 7.25 -6.49 14.55
C ALA A 29 8.39 -5.47 14.68
N LYS A 30 8.27 -4.30 14.03
CA LYS A 30 9.34 -3.29 13.93
C LYS A 30 8.94 -1.94 14.54
N THR A 31 7.66 -1.57 14.49
CA THR A 31 7.15 -0.31 15.03
C THR A 31 5.70 -0.46 15.47
N SER A 32 5.27 0.33 16.45
CA SER A 32 3.89 0.41 16.92
C SER A 32 3.07 1.51 16.23
N ILE A 33 3.65 2.24 15.27
CA ILE A 33 3.01 3.38 14.60
C ILE A 33 2.00 2.92 13.54
N ALA A 34 2.26 1.79 12.88
CA ALA A 34 1.43 1.25 11.82
C ALA A 34 1.53 -0.29 11.77
N ASP A 35 0.55 -0.94 11.14
CA ASP A 35 0.55 -2.39 10.95
C ASP A 35 1.24 -2.81 9.64
N TYR A 36 0.91 -2.12 8.54
CA TYR A 36 1.43 -2.43 7.20
C TYR A 36 1.89 -1.16 6.50
N PHE A 37 2.98 -1.27 5.75
CA PHE A 37 3.34 -0.31 4.71
C PHE A 37 3.04 -0.92 3.35
N LEU A 38 2.35 -0.16 2.50
CA LEU A 38 2.19 -0.48 1.09
C LEU A 38 2.98 0.55 0.30
N VAL A 39 3.94 0.08 -0.50
CA VAL A 39 4.81 0.92 -1.32
C VAL A 39 4.55 0.59 -2.77
N CYS A 40 4.33 1.61 -3.59
CA CYS A 40 4.16 1.48 -5.03
C CYS A 40 4.77 2.68 -5.75
N SER A 41 5.00 2.55 -7.06
CA SER A 41 5.57 3.60 -7.90
C SER A 41 4.57 4.06 -8.97
N GLY A 42 4.43 5.37 -9.13
CA GLY A 42 3.79 5.97 -10.30
C GLY A 42 4.80 6.21 -11.41
N THR A 43 4.34 6.27 -12.66
CA THR A 43 5.18 6.50 -13.84
C THR A 43 5.44 7.98 -14.14
N SER A 44 4.77 8.90 -13.44
CA SER A 44 4.96 10.36 -13.56
C SER A 44 4.41 11.10 -12.35
N ASP A 45 4.80 12.37 -12.17
CA ASP A 45 4.30 13.23 -11.09
C ASP A 45 2.78 13.45 -11.11
N ARG A 46 2.12 13.30 -12.27
CA ARG A 46 0.66 13.38 -12.37
C ARG A 46 -0.04 12.08 -11.94
N HIS A 47 0.69 10.97 -11.99
CA HIS A 47 0.17 9.64 -11.64
C HIS A 47 0.28 9.41 -10.12
N VAL A 48 1.35 9.91 -9.50
CA VAL A 48 1.52 9.93 -8.04
C VAL A 48 0.61 10.99 -7.42
#